data_AF-A0A564Q8V4-F1
#
_entry.id   AF-A0A564Q8V4-F1
#
_cell.length_a   1.000
_cell.length_b   1.000
_cell.length_c   1.000
_cell.angle_alpha   90.00
_cell.angle_beta   90.00
_cell.angle_gamma   90.00
#
_symmetry.space_group_name_H-M   'P 1'
#
loop_
_entity.id
_entity.type
_entity.pdbx_description
1 polymer ?
#
loop_
_entity_poly.entity_id
_entity_poly.type
_entity_poly.pdbx_seq_one_letter_code
_entity_poly.pdbx_strand_id
1 'polypeptide(L)' 'MEGEPLNVIDEKLGKRWVVHSFRFHLTRPEKIEIDWEHTELKWINPEEMKIYETVPQLYETWERVK' A
#
# COMPACT_ATOMS: atom_id res chain seq x y z
N MET A 1 -2.96 2.85 -13.31
CA MET A 1 -1.57 3.28 -13.56
C MET A 1 -0.67 2.32 -12.82
N GLU A 2 0.37 1.81 -13.47
CA GLU A 2 1.35 0.87 -12.89
C GLU A 2 2.53 1.66 -12.31
N GLY A 3 3.07 1.19 -11.18
CA GLY A 3 4.26 1.76 -10.57
C GLY A 3 5.51 0.93 -10.80
N GLU A 4 6.67 1.57 -10.65
CA GLU A 4 7.96 0.90 -10.71
C GLU A 4 8.06 -0.17 -9.60
N PRO A 5 8.49 -1.41 -9.90
CA PRO A 5 8.56 -2.48 -8.91
C PRO A 5 9.45 -2.11 -7.71
N LEU A 6 8.98 -2.45 -6.50
CA LEU A 6 9.73 -2.30 -5.26
C LEU A 6 10.33 -3.64 -4.83
N ASN A 7 11.65 -3.69 -4.67
CA ASN A 7 12.34 -4.85 -4.11
C ASN A 7 12.45 -4.70 -2.58
N VAL A 8 11.86 -5.63 -1.84
CA VAL A 8 11.93 -5.68 -0.38
C VAL A 8 12.74 -6.90 0.05
N ILE A 9 13.84 -6.67 0.77
CA ILE A 9 14.66 -7.74 1.33
C ILE A 9 14.24 -7.95 2.78
N ASP A 10 13.73 -9.15 3.07
CA ASP A 10 13.46 -9.61 4.42
C ASP A 10 14.58 -10.54 4.86
N GLU A 11 15.57 -9.98 5.56
CA GLU A 11 16.72 -10.73 6.05
C GLU A 11 16.33 -11.78 7.10
N LYS A 12 15.27 -11.53 7.89
CA LYS A 12 14.83 -12.46 8.94
C LYS A 12 14.24 -13.73 8.33
N LEU A 13 13.52 -13.59 7.22
CA LEU A 13 12.95 -14.72 6.49
C LEU A 13 13.86 -15.25 5.38
N GLY A 14 14.98 -14.58 5.07
CA GLY A 14 15.86 -14.91 3.95
C GLY A 14 15.15 -14.80 2.61
N LYS A 15 14.22 -13.86 2.46
CA LYS A 15 13.35 -13.72 1.27
C LYS A 15 13.53 -12.36 0.61
N ARG A 16 13.38 -12.35 -0.71
CA ARG A 16 13.24 -11.14 -1.50
C ARG A 16 11.83 -11.09 -2.08
N TRP A 17 11.11 -10.02 -1.79
CA TRP A 17 9.80 -9.74 -2.35
C TRP A 17 9.95 -8.71 -3.47
N VAL A 18 9.17 -8.86 -4.53
CA VAL A 18 9.06 -7.90 -5.63
C VAL A 18 7.61 -7.45 -5.68
N VAL A 19 7.36 -6.21 -5.29
CA VAL A 19 6.01 -5.64 -5.17
C VAL A 19 5.71 -4.83 -6.44
N HIS A 20 4.64 -5.22 -7.14
CA HIS A 20 4.12 -4.52 -8.32
C HIS A 20 2.84 -3.78 -7.94
N SER A 21 2.89 -2.46 -7.86
CA SER A 21 1.78 -1.64 -7.36
C SER A 21 1.00 -0.97 -8.49
N PHE A 22 -0.30 -0.79 -8.26
CA PHE A 22 -1.21 -0.14 -9.20
C PHE A 22 -2.11 0.87 -8.49
N ARG A 23 -2.34 2.02 -9.13
CA ARG A 23 -3.40 2.97 -8.74
C ARG A 23 -4.59 2.82 -9.67
N PHE A 24 -5.77 2.78 -9.08
CA PHE A 24 -7.05 2.70 -9.79
C PHE A 24 -8.06 3.66 -9.18
N HIS A 25 -8.99 4.12 -10.01
CA HIS A 25 -10.13 4.92 -9.57
C HIS A 25 -11.27 3.99 -9.17
N LEU A 26 -11.75 4.13 -7.94
CA LEU A 26 -12.87 3.34 -7.44
C LEU A 26 -14.19 3.99 -7.85
N THR A 27 -15.03 3.25 -8.58
CA THR A 27 -16.35 3.72 -9.01
C THR A 27 -17.42 3.58 -7.93
N ARG A 28 -17.15 2.77 -6.89
CA ARG A 28 -18.08 2.42 -5.80
C ARG A 28 -17.35 2.30 -4.45
N PRO A 29 -16.83 3.41 -3.89
CA PRO A 29 -16.07 3.39 -2.64
C PRO A 29 -16.90 2.96 -1.42
N GLU A 30 -18.23 3.05 -1.48
CA GLU A 30 -19.15 2.62 -0.43
C GLU A 30 -19.20 1.11 -0.20
N LYS A 31 -18.62 0.32 -1.11
CA LYS A 31 -18.61 -1.15 -1.05
C LYS A 31 -17.36 -1.73 -0.41
N ILE A 32 -16.45 -0.90 0.08
CA ILE A 32 -15.23 -1.41 0.71
C ILE A 32 -15.58 -1.96 2.08
N GLU A 33 -15.28 -3.24 2.27
CA GLU A 33 -15.38 -3.95 3.55
C GLU A 33 -14.00 -4.47 3.91
N ILE A 34 -13.57 -4.23 5.15
CA ILE A 34 -12.33 -4.79 5.66
C ILE A 34 -12.57 -6.16 6.28
N ASP A 35 -11.55 -7.00 6.27
CA ASP A 35 -11.56 -8.31 6.90
C ASP A 35 -10.68 -8.34 8.16
N TRP A 36 -10.47 -9.54 8.69
CA TRP A 36 -9.72 -9.79 9.92
C TRP A 36 -8.23 -9.39 9.84
N GLU A 37 -7.66 -9.19 8.64
CA GLU A 37 -6.27 -8.74 8.49
C GLU A 37 -6.10 -7.23 8.77
N HIS A 38 -7.22 -6.50 8.87
CA HIS A 38 -7.24 -5.04 8.97
C HIS A 38 -7.99 -4.57 10.23
N THR A 39 -7.52 -3.48 10.84
CA THR A 39 -8.12 -2.91 12.06
C THR A 39 -9.00 -1.69 11.80
N GLU A 40 -8.70 -0.90 10.78
CA GLU A 40 -9.38 0.36 10.47
C GLU A 40 -9.41 0.61 8.96
N LEU A 41 -10.48 1.26 8.49
CA LEU A 41 -10.57 1.84 7.14
C LEU A 41 -10.75 3.35 7.24
N LYS A 42 -9.91 4.10 6.52
CA LYS A 42 -9.98 5.55 6.47
C LYS A 42 -9.59 6.10 5.10
N TRP A 43 -10.37 7.06 4.61
CA TRP A 43 -9.96 7.90 3.48
C TRP A 43 -9.09 9.05 3.98
N ILE A 44 -7.89 9.18 3.43
CA ILE A 44 -6.89 10.19 3.82
C ILE A 44 -6.33 10.88 2.60
N ASN A 45 -5.73 12.06 2.77
CA ASN A 45 -4.87 12.60 1.72
C ASN A 45 -3.56 11.79 1.67
N PRO A 46 -2.94 11.62 0.48
CA PRO A 46 -1.71 10.83 0.36
C PRO A 46 -0.56 11.29 1.26
N GLU A 47 -0.41 12.59 1.48
CA GLU A 47 0.63 13.15 2.35
C GLU A 47 0.49 12.75 3.82
N GLU A 48 -0.74 12.44 4.26
CA GLU A 48 -1.00 11.99 5.63
C GLU A 48 -0.56 10.54 5.86
N MET A 49 -0.30 9.74 4.81
CA MET A 49 0.08 8.33 4.97
C MET A 49 1.33 8.15 5.85
N LYS A 50 2.23 9.13 5.86
CA LYS A 50 3.47 9.12 6.68
C LYS A 50 3.22 9.19 8.19
N ILE A 51 2.05 9.67 8.62
CA ILE A 51 1.72 9.85 10.04
C ILE A 51 0.87 8.71 10.63
N TYR A 52 0.43 7.76 9.79
CA TYR A 52 -0.29 6.57 10.23
C TYR A 52 0.64 5.37 10.37
N GLU A 53 0.36 4.52 11.36
CA GLU A 53 0.95 3.19 11.41
C GLU A 53 0.33 2.34 10.30
N THR A 54 1.15 1.95 9.34
CA THR A 54 0.74 1.17 8.17
C THR A 54 1.73 0.04 7.96
N VAL A 55 1.41 -0.86 7.01
CA VAL A 55 2.38 -1.86 6.58
C VAL A 55 3.67 -1.18 6.11
N PRO A 56 4.85 -1.78 6.38
CA PRO A 56 6.11 -1.19 5.98
C PRO A 56 6.15 -0.87 4.48
N GLN A 57 6.77 0.25 4.12
CA GLN A 57 7.00 0.69 2.73
C GLN A 57 5.71 1.02 1.94
N LEU A 58 4.56 1.19 2.58
CA LEU A 58 3.33 1.59 1.89
C LEU A 58 3.49 2.95 1.20
N TYR A 59 4.06 3.95 1.87
CA TYR A 59 4.27 5.28 1.30
C TYR A 59 5.27 5.27 0.13
N GLU A 60 6.38 4.53 0.24
CA GLU A 60 7.32 4.36 -0.88
C GLU A 60 6.64 3.68 -2.07
N THR A 61 5.83 2.65 -1.81
CA THR A 61 5.06 1.95 -2.85
C THR A 61 4.07 2.90 -3.53
N TRP A 62 3.45 3.81 -2.77
CA TRP A 62 2.57 4.83 -3.30
C TRP A 62 3.33 5.76 -4.26
N GLU A 63 4.47 6.33 -3.87
CA GLU A 63 5.25 7.28 -4.68
C GLU A 63 5.71 6.73 -6.03
N ARG A 64 5.84 5.40 -6.15
CA ARG A 64 6.32 4.72 -7.36
C ARG A 64 5.28 4.64 -8.48
N VAL A 65 3.99 4.79 -8.18
CA VAL A 65 2.94 4.84 -9.19
C VAL A 65 2.76 6.28 -9.64
N LYS A 66 3.01 6.56 -10.93
CA LYS A 66 2.88 7.91 -11.51
C LYS A 66 1.61 8.02 -12.35
#